data_AF-A0A2R7S125-F1
#
_entry.id   AF-A0A2R7S125-F1
#
_cell.length_a   1.000
_cell.length_b   1.000
_cell.length_c   1.000
_cell.angle_alpha   90.00
_cell.angle_beta   90.00
_cell.angle_gamma   90.00
#
_symmetry.space_group_name_H-M   'P 1'
#
loop_
_entity.id
_entity.type
_entity.pdbx_description
1 polymer ?
#
loop_
_entity_poly.entity_id
_entity_poly.type
_entity_poly.pdbx_seq_one_letter_code
_entity_poly.pdbx_strand_id
1 'polypeptide(L)'
;MESVKHVLTAALLSRAAKPVLFLLCLAPLAWLFYAAAANQLGANPAEALIRSLGDWTLRGLWLTLAITPLRELSGLAALARFRRMLGVFSFAYASLHLLAYGWLDMSLDLAEIAADIPKRPFILMGFT
;
A
#
# COMPACT_ATOMS: atom_id res chain seq x y z
N MET A 1 -30.30 8.39 -11.03
CA MET A 1 -29.17 8.46 -10.08
C MET A 1 -29.33 7.47 -8.92
N GLU A 2 -30.51 7.39 -8.30
CA GLU A 2 -30.83 6.41 -7.24
C GLU A 2 -30.62 4.95 -7.66
N SER A 3 -31.08 4.55 -8.86
CA SER A 3 -30.87 3.18 -9.38
C SER A 3 -29.39 2.79 -9.45
N VAL A 4 -28.49 3.73 -9.78
CA VAL A 4 -27.04 3.46 -9.87
C VAL A 4 -26.45 3.27 -8.47
N LYS A 5 -26.84 4.12 -7.51
CA LYS A 5 -26.39 3.99 -6.12
C LYS A 5 -26.82 2.66 -5.49
N HIS A 6 -28.03 2.19 -5.79
CA HIS A 6 -28.50 0.88 -5.34
C HIS A 6 -27.66 -0.27 -5.89
N VAL A 7 -27.38 -0.26 -7.20
CA VAL A 7 -26.55 -1.29 -7.84
C VAL A 7 -25.12 -1.29 -7.28
N LEU A 8 -24.51 -0.11 -7.15
CA LEU A 8 -23.17 0.04 -6.57
C LEU A 8 -23.14 -0.43 -5.11
N THR A 9 -24.13 -0.05 -4.32
CA THR A 9 -24.23 -0.48 -2.92
C THR A 9 -24.37 -1.99 -2.83
N ALA A 10 -25.22 -2.62 -3.65
CA ALA A 10 -25.35 -4.06 -3.70
C ALA A 10 -24.05 -4.76 -4.08
N ALA A 11 -23.33 -4.24 -5.08
CA ALA A 11 -22.02 -4.76 -5.48
C ALA A 11 -20.96 -4.65 -4.37
N LEU A 12 -20.87 -3.48 -3.72
CA LEU A 12 -19.95 -3.23 -2.60
C LEU A 12 -20.28 -4.07 -1.35
N LEU A 13 -21.56 -4.40 -1.15
CA LEU A 13 -22.00 -5.24 -0.05
C LEU A 13 -21.92 -6.74 -0.36
N SER A 14 -21.68 -7.13 -1.61
CA SER A 14 -21.54 -8.52 -2.02
C SER A 14 -20.47 -9.26 -1.21
N ARG A 15 -20.66 -10.58 -1.05
CA ARG A 15 -19.71 -11.43 -0.31
C ARG A 15 -18.33 -11.46 -0.96
N ALA A 16 -18.28 -11.32 -2.29
CA ALA A 16 -17.04 -11.33 -3.06
C ALA A 16 -16.23 -10.03 -2.96
N ALA A 17 -16.84 -8.89 -2.60
CA ALA A 17 -16.17 -7.59 -2.67
C ALA A 17 -14.90 -7.51 -1.81
N LYS A 18 -14.92 -8.05 -0.58
CA LYS A 18 -13.75 -8.06 0.31
C LYS A 18 -12.65 -9.01 -0.20
N PRO A 19 -12.95 -10.29 -0.53
CA PRO A 19 -11.96 -11.19 -1.14
C PRO A 19 -11.32 -10.63 -2.41
N VAL A 20 -12.12 -10.04 -3.31
CA VAL A 20 -11.60 -9.44 -4.54
C VAL A 20 -10.63 -8.31 -4.21
N LEU A 21 -11.01 -7.39 -3.33
CA LEU A 21 -10.11 -6.30 -2.95
C LEU A 21 -8.85 -6.81 -2.22
N PHE A 22 -8.96 -7.87 -1.42
CA PHE A 22 -7.81 -8.52 -0.78
C PHE A 22 -6.83 -9.06 -1.83
N LEU A 23 -7.34 -9.79 -2.84
CA LEU A 23 -6.53 -10.32 -3.93
C LEU A 23 -5.89 -9.20 -4.77
N LEU A 24 -6.62 -8.11 -5.02
CA LEU A 24 -6.09 -6.93 -5.70
C LEU A 24 -4.95 -6.28 -4.91
N CYS A 25 -5.05 -6.20 -3.58
CA CYS A 25 -3.97 -5.70 -2.74
C CYS A 25 -2.78 -6.67 -2.65
N LEU A 26 -3.01 -7.97 -2.80
CA LEU A 26 -1.95 -9.00 -2.77
C LEU A 26 -1.23 -9.13 -4.11
N ALA A 27 -1.90 -8.86 -5.23
CA ALA A 27 -1.37 -9.06 -6.57
C ALA A 27 -0.01 -8.37 -6.83
N PRO A 28 0.23 -7.11 -6.40
CA PRO A 28 1.53 -6.48 -6.62
C PRO A 28 2.66 -7.14 -5.82
N LEU A 29 2.39 -7.56 -4.59
CA LEU A 29 3.36 -8.30 -3.79
C LEU A 29 3.70 -9.65 -4.42
N ALA A 30 2.69 -10.37 -4.91
CA ALA A 30 2.88 -11.62 -5.64
C ALA A 30 3.72 -11.41 -6.91
N TRP A 31 3.47 -10.32 -7.64
CA TRP A 31 4.27 -9.93 -8.80
C TRP A 31 5.73 -9.64 -8.42
N LEU A 32 5.98 -8.88 -7.35
CA LEU A 32 7.34 -8.58 -6.89
C LEU A 32 8.10 -9.84 -6.48
N PHE A 33 7.43 -10.79 -5.81
CA PHE A 33 8.02 -12.08 -5.47
C PHE A 33 8.40 -12.88 -6.73
N TYR A 34 7.48 -12.97 -7.69
CA TYR A 34 7.74 -13.63 -8.97
C TYR A 34 8.90 -12.94 -9.73
N ALA A 35 8.87 -11.62 -9.84
CA ALA A 35 9.89 -10.86 -10.53
C ALA A 35 11.28 -11.01 -9.88
N ALA A 36 11.35 -11.07 -8.54
CA ALA A 36 12.58 -11.37 -7.83
C ALA A 36 13.09 -12.79 -8.15
N ALA A 37 12.22 -13.80 -8.05
CA ALA A 37 12.57 -15.20 -8.31
C ALA A 37 12.99 -15.45 -9.76
N ALA A 38 12.39 -14.71 -10.71
CA ALA A 38 12.69 -14.82 -12.14
C ALA A 38 13.81 -13.86 -12.60
N ASN A 39 14.47 -13.14 -11.67
CA ASN A 39 15.52 -12.16 -11.96
C ASN A 39 15.09 -11.05 -12.95
N GLN A 40 13.83 -10.60 -12.83
CA GLN A 40 13.19 -9.59 -13.69
C GLN A 40 13.12 -8.19 -13.04
N LEU A 41 13.75 -7.98 -11.88
CA LEU A 41 13.78 -6.68 -11.21
C LEU A 41 14.81 -5.69 -11.79
N GLY A 42 15.61 -6.13 -12.78
CA GLY A 42 16.59 -5.30 -13.46
C GLY A 42 17.98 -5.31 -12.80
N ALA A 43 18.79 -4.29 -13.11
CA ALA A 43 20.20 -4.25 -12.72
C ALA A 43 20.44 -4.08 -11.22
N ASN A 44 19.57 -3.34 -10.53
CA ASN A 44 19.61 -3.17 -9.08
C ASN A 44 18.31 -3.71 -8.44
N PRO A 45 18.22 -5.03 -8.19
CA PRO A 45 16.99 -5.65 -7.73
C PRO A 45 16.57 -5.19 -6.32
N ALA A 46 17.53 -4.86 -5.45
CA ALA A 46 17.25 -4.36 -4.10
C ALA A 46 16.53 -3.01 -4.15
N GLU A 47 17.11 -2.03 -4.86
CA GLU A 47 16.52 -0.71 -5.03
C GLU A 47 15.15 -0.78 -5.73
N ALA A 48 15.03 -1.62 -6.77
CA ALA A 48 13.77 -1.81 -7.48
C ALA A 48 12.65 -2.35 -6.55
N LEU A 49 12.99 -3.30 -5.68
CA LEU A 49 12.07 -3.85 -4.68
C LEU A 49 11.67 -2.81 -3.65
N ILE A 50 12.64 -2.12 -3.04
CA ILE A 50 12.43 -1.07 -2.04
C ILE A 50 11.52 0.02 -2.60
N ARG A 51 11.84 0.54 -3.80
CA ARG A 51 11.06 1.60 -4.45
C ARG A 51 9.65 1.15 -4.76
N SER A 52 9.48 -0.08 -5.27
CA SER A 52 8.16 -0.62 -5.57
C SER A 52 7.29 -0.79 -4.32
N LEU A 53 7.84 -1.28 -3.22
CA LEU A 53 7.13 -1.39 -1.94
C LEU A 53 6.70 -0.01 -1.41
N GLY A 54 7.56 1.01 -1.56
CA GLY A 54 7.24 2.40 -1.24
C GLY A 54 6.10 2.95 -2.09
N ASP A 55 6.15 2.76 -3.41
CA ASP A 55 5.09 3.20 -4.32
C ASP A 55 3.73 2.58 -3.97
N TRP A 56 3.68 1.28 -3.67
CA TRP A 56 2.44 0.60 -3.28
C TRP A 56 1.93 1.04 -1.90
N THR A 57 2.85 1.36 -0.98
CA THR A 57 2.51 1.98 0.31
C THR A 57 1.77 3.29 0.10
N LEU A 58 2.34 4.20 -0.70
CA LEU A 58 1.73 5.52 -0.96
C LEU A 58 0.41 5.40 -1.71
N ARG A 59 0.34 4.56 -2.75
CA ARG A 59 -0.92 4.30 -3.48
C ARG A 59 -2.01 3.76 -2.55
N GLY A 60 -1.68 2.80 -1.69
CA GLY A 60 -2.61 2.25 -0.71
C GLY A 60 -3.08 3.30 0.31
N LEU A 61 -2.16 4.14 0.79
CA LEU A 61 -2.48 5.22 1.72
C LEU A 61 -3.43 6.24 1.09
N TRP A 62 -3.14 6.69 -0.14
CA TRP A 62 -4.01 7.58 -0.91
C TRP A 62 -5.41 6.98 -1.11
N LEU A 63 -5.50 5.70 -1.49
CA LEU A 63 -6.79 4.99 -1.61
C LEU A 63 -7.54 4.92 -0.28
N THR A 64 -6.83 4.67 0.82
CA THR A 64 -7.42 4.62 2.17
C THR A 64 -7.99 5.98 2.58
N LEU A 65 -7.22 7.05 2.38
CA LEU A 65 -7.62 8.42 2.71
C LEU A 65 -8.76 8.91 1.83
N ALA A 66 -8.79 8.50 0.56
CA ALA A 66 -9.85 8.86 -0.38
C ALA A 66 -11.22 8.28 -0.01
N ILE A 67 -11.32 7.21 0.80
CA ILE A 67 -12.61 6.62 1.15
C ILE A 67 -13.54 7.60 1.86
N THR A 68 -13.02 8.42 2.78
CA THR A 68 -13.85 9.38 3.52
C THR A 68 -14.49 10.44 2.60
N PRO A 69 -13.72 11.21 1.80
CA PRO A 69 -14.31 12.19 0.89
C PRO A 69 -15.16 11.52 -0.19
N LEU A 70 -14.77 10.37 -0.73
CA LEU A 70 -15.60 9.66 -1.73
C LEU A 70 -16.95 9.23 -1.15
N ARG A 71 -16.98 8.76 0.09
CA ARG A 71 -18.23 8.43 0.79
C ARG A 71 -19.12 9.66 0.95
N GLU A 72 -18.55 10.79 1.34
CA GLU A 72 -19.30 12.04 1.57
C GLU A 72 -19.84 12.65 0.28
N LEU A 73 -19.04 12.66 -0.78
CA LEU A 73 -19.46 13.19 -2.09
C LEU A 73 -20.47 12.27 -2.80
N SER A 74 -20.34 10.95 -2.68
CA SER A 74 -21.21 9.99 -3.38
C SER A 74 -22.44 9.54 -2.58
N GLY A 75 -22.40 9.67 -1.25
CA GLY A 75 -23.40 9.11 -0.33
C GLY A 75 -23.30 7.57 -0.18
N LEU A 76 -22.28 6.92 -0.73
CA LEU A 76 -22.13 5.45 -0.67
C LEU A 76 -21.51 5.00 0.66
N ALA A 77 -22.33 4.89 1.70
CA ALA A 77 -21.90 4.45 3.04
C ALA A 77 -21.14 3.10 3.03
N ALA A 78 -21.48 2.21 2.08
CA ALA A 78 -20.84 0.91 1.90
C ALA A 78 -19.31 1.00 1.66
N LEU A 79 -18.78 2.11 1.15
CA LEU A 79 -17.33 2.29 0.96
C LEU A 79 -16.53 2.22 2.27
N ALA A 80 -17.13 2.62 3.39
CA ALA A 80 -16.46 2.67 4.69
C ALA A 80 -15.92 1.31 5.15
N ARG A 81 -16.54 0.20 4.71
CA ARG A 81 -16.12 -1.17 5.09
C ARG A 81 -14.74 -1.57 4.54
N PHE A 82 -14.26 -0.90 3.50
CA PHE A 82 -12.98 -1.21 2.85
C PHE A 82 -11.81 -0.42 3.44
N ARG A 83 -12.10 0.68 4.15
CA ARG A 83 -11.09 1.57 4.75
C ARG A 83 -10.09 0.83 5.61
N ARG A 84 -10.57 -0.03 6.51
CA ARG A 84 -9.69 -0.79 7.41
C ARG A 84 -8.77 -1.74 6.63
N MET A 85 -9.29 -2.42 5.61
CA MET A 85 -8.50 -3.40 4.87
C MET A 85 -7.41 -2.72 4.04
N LEU A 86 -7.74 -1.64 3.33
CA LEU A 86 -6.75 -0.84 2.60
C LEU A 86 -5.69 -0.26 3.54
N GLY A 87 -6.09 0.24 4.71
CA GLY A 87 -5.14 0.75 5.71
C GLY A 87 -4.19 -0.33 6.22
N VAL A 88 -4.69 -1.53 6.53
CA VAL A 88 -3.86 -2.66 6.96
C VAL A 88 -2.87 -3.07 5.87
N PHE A 89 -3.31 -3.16 4.60
CA PHE A 89 -2.39 -3.45 3.50
C PHE A 89 -1.35 -2.34 3.33
N SER A 90 -1.76 -1.07 3.36
CA SER A 90 -0.83 0.07 3.25
C SER A 90 0.26 0.00 4.33
N PHE A 91 -0.12 -0.31 5.57
CA PHE A 91 0.82 -0.49 6.68
C PHE A 91 1.72 -1.72 6.49
N ALA A 92 1.19 -2.83 5.98
CA ALA A 92 1.99 -4.02 5.67
C ALA A 92 3.05 -3.73 4.60
N TYR A 93 2.68 -3.05 3.51
CA TYR A 93 3.64 -2.62 2.48
C TYR A 93 4.66 -1.61 3.04
N ALA A 94 4.26 -0.70 3.93
CA ALA A 94 5.17 0.24 4.59
C ALA A 94 6.20 -0.50 5.45
N SER A 95 5.74 -1.50 6.19
CA SER A 95 6.59 -2.34 7.04
C SER A 95 7.57 -3.17 6.20
N LEU A 96 7.12 -3.72 5.07
CA LEU A 96 7.98 -4.41 4.11
C LEU A 96 8.99 -3.46 3.47
N HIS A 97 8.58 -2.24 3.13
CA HIS A 97 9.47 -1.21 2.59
C HIS A 97 10.57 -0.86 3.60
N LEU A 98 10.22 -0.61 4.86
CA LEU A 98 11.18 -0.32 5.93
C LEU A 98 12.12 -1.50 6.18
N LEU A 99 11.59 -2.72 6.21
CA LEU A 99 12.39 -3.93 6.36
C LEU A 99 13.35 -4.13 5.18
N ALA A 100 12.88 -3.92 3.95
CA ALA A 100 13.70 -4.04 2.75
C ALA A 100 14.80 -2.98 2.71
N TYR A 101 14.50 -1.72 3.04
CA TYR A 101 15.49 -0.64 3.16
C TYR A 101 16.52 -0.96 4.25
N GLY A 102 16.04 -1.29 5.45
CA GLY A 102 16.91 -1.58 6.58
C GLY A 102 17.82 -2.77 6.29
N TRP A 103 17.28 -3.86 5.73
CA TRP A 103 18.05 -5.07 5.45
C TRP A 103 18.95 -4.91 4.22
N LEU A 104 18.40 -4.54 3.07
CA LEU A 104 19.09 -4.67 1.78
C LEU A 104 20.02 -3.49 1.50
N ASP A 105 19.64 -2.27 1.88
CA ASP A 105 20.47 -1.07 1.65
C ASP A 105 21.38 -0.77 2.83
N MET A 106 20.92 -1.02 4.07
CA MET A 106 21.62 -0.60 5.30
C MET A 106 22.16 -1.76 6.13
N SER A 107 22.01 -3.02 5.70
CA SER A 107 22.51 -4.22 6.41
C SER A 107 22.04 -4.34 7.88
N LEU A 108 20.92 -3.69 8.23
CA LEU A 108 20.39 -3.51 9.59
C LEU A 108 21.34 -2.76 10.55
N ASP A 109 22.29 -1.99 10.02
CA ASP A 109 23.15 -1.11 10.82
C ASP A 109 22.38 0.14 11.26
N LEU A 110 22.03 0.18 12.55
CA LEU A 110 21.28 1.29 13.13
C LEU A 110 22.03 2.62 13.10
N ALA A 111 23.37 2.61 13.10
CA ALA A 111 24.17 3.82 13.04
C ALA A 111 24.13 4.44 11.63
N GLU A 112 24.22 3.60 10.59
CA GLU A 112 24.08 4.06 9.21
C GLU A 112 22.67 4.58 8.91
N ILE A 113 21.63 3.87 9.37
CA ILE A 113 20.24 4.32 9.26
C ILE A 113 20.06 5.69 9.95
N ALA A 114 20.54 5.83 11.19
CA ALA A 114 20.44 7.09 11.92
C ALA A 114 21.18 8.24 11.23
N ALA A 115 22.30 7.96 10.57
CA ALA A 115 23.05 8.94 9.80
C ALA A 115 22.40 9.28 8.44
N ASP A 116 21.56 8.40 7.89
CA ASP A 116 20.84 8.61 6.63
C ASP A 116 19.54 9.42 6.82
N ILE A 117 18.83 9.23 7.93
CA ILE A 117 17.56 9.92 8.23
C ILE A 117 17.65 11.47 8.05
N PRO A 118 18.65 12.18 8.60
CA PRO A 118 18.76 13.63 8.42
C PRO A 118 18.98 14.08 6.98
N LYS A 119 19.55 13.20 6.13
CA LYS A 119 19.76 13.47 4.70
C LYS A 119 18.46 13.34 3.90
N ARG A 120 17.44 12.70 4.47
CA ARG A 120 16.16 12.37 3.84
C ARG A 120 14.99 12.81 4.74
N PRO A 121 14.76 14.13 4.89
CA PRO A 121 13.80 14.66 5.86
C PRO A 121 12.35 14.19 5.62
N PHE A 122 12.01 13.78 4.40
CA PHE A 122 10.71 13.21 4.08
C PHE A 122 10.42 11.89 4.82
N ILE A 123 11.44 11.16 5.30
CA ILE A 123 11.28 9.96 6.14
C ILE A 123 10.62 10.32 7.48
N LEU A 124 10.80 11.55 7.97
CA LEU A 124 10.27 12.02 9.24
C LEU A 124 8.81 12.53 9.15
N MET A 125 8.23 12.61 7.95
CA MET A 125 6.83 13.02 7.83
C MET A 125 5.90 12.02 8.51
N GLY A 126 5.09 12.50 9.46
CA GLY A 126 4.14 11.68 10.23
C GLY A 126 4.61 11.29 11.63
N PHE A 127 5.78 11.74 12.08
CA PHE A 127 6.33 11.49 13.44
C PHE A 127 6.12 12.65 14.43
N THR A 128 5.26 13.62 14.09
CA THR A 128 4.84 14.77 14.91
C THR A 128 3.40 14.61 15.34
#